data_AF-A0A7I7WGB8-F1
#
_entry.id   AF-A0A7I7WGB8-F1
#
_cell.length_a   1.000
_cell.length_b   1.000
_cell.length_c   1.000
_cell.angle_alpha   90.00
_cell.angle_beta   90.00
_cell.angle_gamma   90.00
#
_symmetry.space_group_name_H-M   'P 1'
#
loop_
_entity.id
_entity.type
_entity.pdbx_description
1 polymer ?
#
loop_
_entity_poly.entity_id
_entity_poly.type
_entity_poly.pdbx_seq_one_letter_code
_entity_poly.pdbx_strand_id
1 'polypeptide(L)'
;MKKITRTLLVGISALVALGTLSACSGGSSNQATSSSETPTTATTTAAPTAFPASGRYIADMTAPDGKTMTIGISVDGDQVAAYACNGTDDEAWFFGNQADGKIDIKSRFRDTLNAKFDGANVEGDLNMNGVAYQFTAAPVSGEAGMYTAELDGIRASWVVREDGSAIGVQFGTSSVGDITQAEIQQLNDAQFRAEVRNKRQLQQAQQITRLSNGKMSSKINGQDVTPTLVNGSFRLG
;
A
#
# COMPACT_ATOMS: atom_id res chain seq x y z
N MET A 1 6.47 -53.63 -20.52
CA MET A 1 7.90 -53.93 -20.23
C MET A 1 8.76 -52.74 -20.63
N LYS A 2 9.38 -52.05 -19.66
CA LYS A 2 10.80 -51.61 -19.67
C LYS A 2 11.04 -50.72 -18.45
N LYS A 3 11.91 -51.20 -17.56
CA LYS A 3 12.46 -50.54 -16.37
C LYS A 3 13.91 -50.13 -16.70
N ILE A 4 14.33 -48.91 -16.36
CA ILE A 4 15.74 -48.46 -16.17
C ILE A 4 15.62 -47.19 -15.29
N THR A 5 15.94 -47.05 -13.99
CA THR A 5 17.07 -47.33 -13.05
C THR A 5 18.21 -46.28 -13.03
N ARG A 6 18.46 -45.73 -11.82
CA ARG A 6 19.67 -45.08 -11.22
C ARG A 6 19.88 -43.58 -11.56
N THR A 7 20.39 -42.71 -10.67
CA THR A 7 21.42 -42.89 -9.62
C THR A 7 21.36 -41.78 -8.55
N LEU A 8 21.62 -42.15 -7.28
CA LEU A 8 21.78 -41.28 -6.12
C LEU A 8 23.18 -41.53 -5.54
N LEU A 9 23.92 -40.49 -5.11
CA LEU A 9 25.12 -40.62 -4.27
C LEU A 9 25.61 -39.29 -3.67
N VAL A 10 26.46 -39.47 -2.64
CA VAL A 10 27.22 -38.55 -1.76
C VAL A 10 26.47 -38.22 -0.45
N GLY A 11 26.86 -38.58 0.78
CA GLY A 11 28.06 -39.17 1.41
C GLY A 11 28.25 -38.47 2.78
N ILE A 12 27.98 -39.10 3.96
CA ILE A 12 28.91 -39.77 4.94
C ILE A 12 30.13 -38.87 5.26
N SER A 13 30.57 -38.52 6.49
CA SER A 13 30.35 -38.83 7.92
C SER A 13 31.09 -37.71 8.72
N ALA A 14 30.93 -37.44 10.02
CA ALA A 14 31.37 -38.29 11.13
C ALA A 14 30.93 -37.75 12.51
N LEU A 15 30.73 -38.71 13.42
CA LEU A 15 30.41 -38.61 14.85
C LEU A 15 31.61 -38.20 15.72
N VAL A 16 31.30 -37.80 16.97
CA VAL A 16 31.93 -38.18 18.28
C VAL A 16 31.63 -37.04 19.29
N ALA A 17 31.39 -37.18 20.59
CA ALA A 17 30.76 -38.15 21.49
C ALA A 17 30.78 -37.50 22.90
N LEU A 18 29.71 -37.71 23.68
CA LEU A 18 29.56 -37.77 25.15
C LEU A 18 30.33 -36.83 26.11
N GLY A 19 29.59 -36.33 27.11
CA GLY A 19 30.12 -35.97 28.42
C GLY A 19 29.08 -35.33 29.35
N THR A 20 28.29 -36.14 30.06
CA THR A 20 27.53 -35.70 31.24
C THR A 20 28.48 -35.57 32.44
N LEU A 21 28.22 -34.64 33.36
CA LEU A 21 28.32 -34.81 34.82
C LEU A 21 27.83 -33.55 35.54
N SER A 22 26.85 -33.74 36.43
CA SER A 22 26.42 -32.77 37.43
C SER A 22 27.44 -32.68 38.57
N ALA A 23 27.71 -31.46 39.06
CA ALA A 23 28.30 -31.26 40.39
C ALA A 23 27.81 -29.92 40.98
N CYS A 24 27.02 -30.02 42.05
CA CYS A 24 26.79 -28.92 42.99
C CYS A 24 27.99 -28.83 43.93
N SER A 25 28.51 -27.63 44.17
CA SER A 25 29.17 -27.30 45.43
C SER A 25 29.15 -25.80 45.66
N GLY A 26 28.71 -25.40 46.86
CA GLY A 26 28.66 -24.02 47.30
C GLY A 26 30.02 -23.49 47.76
N GLY A 27 30.18 -22.16 47.69
CA GLY A 27 31.30 -21.43 48.26
C GLY A 27 31.02 -19.94 48.22
N SER A 28 30.88 -19.34 49.40
CA SER A 28 30.67 -17.90 49.61
C SER A 28 32.03 -17.21 49.80
N SER A 29 32.28 -16.06 49.14
CA SER A 29 33.00 -14.90 49.72
C SER A 29 33.24 -13.75 48.72
N ASN A 30 32.71 -12.58 49.11
CA ASN A 30 33.18 -11.19 48.99
C ASN A 30 34.04 -10.65 47.82
N GLN A 31 33.47 -9.60 47.18
CA GLN A 31 34.02 -8.24 47.03
C GLN A 31 35.13 -7.98 45.97
N ALA A 32 34.80 -7.25 44.90
CA ALA A 32 35.16 -5.83 44.72
C ALA A 32 34.90 -5.34 43.27
N THR A 33 34.41 -4.11 43.21
CA THR A 33 34.08 -3.19 42.11
C THR A 33 35.12 -2.99 41.00
N SER A 34 34.65 -2.89 39.76
CA SER A 34 35.01 -1.86 38.76
C SER A 34 34.05 -1.93 37.58
N SER A 35 33.02 -1.10 37.57
CA SER A 35 32.13 -0.93 36.41
C SER A 35 32.69 0.16 35.50
N SER A 36 33.09 -0.22 34.29
CA SER A 36 33.34 0.69 33.19
C SER A 36 31.99 0.98 32.52
N GLU A 37 31.47 2.20 32.70
CA GLU A 37 30.24 2.65 32.05
C GLU A 37 30.58 3.19 30.66
N THR A 38 30.24 2.41 29.63
CA THR A 38 30.11 2.90 28.25
C THR A 38 28.81 3.71 28.17
N PRO A 39 28.80 4.94 27.63
CA PRO A 39 27.58 5.71 27.51
C PRO A 39 26.69 5.10 26.42
N THR A 40 25.64 4.39 26.84
CA THR A 40 24.55 3.97 25.94
C THR A 40 23.73 5.21 25.59
N THR A 41 23.89 5.70 24.35
CA THR A 41 22.97 6.68 23.76
C THR A 41 21.57 6.07 23.71
N ALA A 42 20.70 6.49 24.63
CA ALA A 42 19.29 6.14 24.59
C ALA A 42 18.63 6.85 23.38
N THR A 43 18.33 6.09 22.34
CA THR A 43 17.45 6.54 21.26
C THR A 43 16.07 6.78 21.86
N THR A 44 15.73 8.03 22.12
CA THR A 44 14.40 8.40 22.62
C THR A 44 13.46 8.34 21.43
N THR A 45 12.69 7.25 21.32
CA THR A 45 11.60 7.14 20.33
C THR A 45 10.57 8.21 20.66
N ALA A 46 10.46 9.24 19.83
CA ALA A 46 9.42 10.26 19.95
C ALA A 46 8.03 9.60 19.88
N ALA A 47 7.09 10.12 20.67
CA ALA A 47 5.72 9.63 20.66
C ALA A 47 5.10 9.74 19.25
N PRO A 48 4.26 8.79 18.84
CA PRO A 48 3.60 8.84 17.53
C PRO A 48 2.77 10.11 17.39
N THR A 49 2.85 10.75 16.22
CA THR A 49 2.06 11.94 15.92
C THR A 49 0.75 11.51 15.28
N ALA A 50 -0.38 11.82 15.93
CA ALA A 50 -1.70 11.45 15.43
C ALA A 50 -2.12 12.32 14.25
N PHE A 51 -2.88 11.74 13.31
CA PHE A 51 -3.56 12.48 12.27
C PHE A 51 -4.54 13.52 12.84
N PRO A 52 -4.81 14.62 12.12
CA PRO A 52 -5.98 15.45 12.39
C PRO A 52 -7.28 14.63 12.25
N ALA A 53 -8.36 15.11 12.86
CA ALA A 53 -9.67 14.44 12.81
C ALA A 53 -10.21 14.26 11.39
N SER A 54 -9.85 15.15 10.46
CA SER A 54 -10.00 14.91 9.04
C SER A 54 -8.90 15.60 8.26
N GLY A 55 -8.54 15.05 7.11
CA GLY A 55 -7.47 15.60 6.28
C GLY A 55 -7.42 14.94 4.90
N ARG A 56 -6.89 15.68 3.92
CA ARG A 56 -6.58 15.18 2.58
C ARG A 56 -5.13 15.47 2.26
N TYR A 57 -4.45 14.53 1.64
CA TYR A 57 -3.04 14.62 1.30
C TYR A 57 -2.81 14.11 -0.11
N ILE A 58 -1.90 14.74 -0.85
CA ILE A 58 -1.56 14.34 -2.22
C ILE A 58 -0.05 14.30 -2.40
N ALA A 59 0.45 13.28 -3.11
CA ALA A 59 1.83 13.23 -3.60
C ALA A 59 1.88 12.76 -5.05
N ASP A 60 2.85 13.32 -5.77
CA ASP A 60 3.35 12.78 -7.03
C ASP A 60 4.67 12.07 -6.78
N MET A 61 4.86 10.92 -7.42
CA MET A 61 5.98 10.02 -7.23
C MET A 61 6.59 9.64 -8.57
N THR A 62 7.91 9.43 -8.57
CA THR A 62 8.63 8.79 -9.67
C THR A 62 9.51 7.69 -9.07
N ALA A 63 9.30 6.45 -9.51
CA ALA A 63 10.13 5.33 -9.12
C ALA A 63 11.53 5.43 -9.77
N PRO A 64 12.55 4.72 -9.24
CA PRO A 64 13.89 4.72 -9.81
C PRO A 64 13.97 4.29 -11.28
N ASP A 65 13.01 3.48 -11.75
CA ASP A 65 12.90 3.05 -13.14
C ASP A 65 12.14 4.05 -14.04
N GLY A 66 11.80 5.22 -13.52
CA GLY A 66 11.14 6.32 -14.24
C GLY A 66 9.62 6.22 -14.31
N LYS A 67 9.00 5.17 -13.76
CA LYS A 67 7.53 5.08 -13.70
C LYS A 67 6.97 6.12 -12.75
N THR A 68 5.84 6.72 -13.11
CA THR A 68 5.18 7.74 -12.29
C THR A 68 3.93 7.19 -11.62
N MET A 69 3.62 7.73 -10.44
CA MET A 69 2.41 7.40 -9.70
C MET A 69 1.95 8.64 -8.93
N THR A 70 0.65 8.87 -8.84
CA THR A 70 0.06 9.90 -7.98
C THR A 70 -0.79 9.21 -6.93
N ILE A 71 -0.71 9.65 -5.68
CA ILE A 71 -1.55 9.16 -4.58
C ILE A 71 -2.33 10.31 -3.95
N GLY A 72 -3.61 10.07 -3.68
CA GLY A 72 -4.41 10.83 -2.73
C GLY A 72 -4.71 10.00 -1.49
N ILE A 73 -4.76 10.64 -0.33
CA ILE A 73 -5.07 10.01 0.96
C ILE A 73 -6.09 10.91 1.67
N SER A 74 -7.19 10.33 2.12
CA SER A 74 -8.20 10.99 2.94
C SER A 74 -8.31 10.27 4.29
N VAL A 75 -8.37 11.04 5.37
CA VAL A 75 -8.57 10.55 6.74
C VAL A 75 -9.82 11.18 7.32
N ASP A 76 -10.64 10.38 8.00
CA ASP A 76 -11.76 10.80 8.84
C ASP A 76 -11.71 9.96 10.15
N GLY A 77 -11.23 10.58 11.23
CA GLY A 77 -11.00 9.90 12.50
C GLY A 77 -9.93 8.83 12.39
N ASP A 78 -10.30 7.57 12.64
CA ASP A 78 -9.44 6.43 12.39
C ASP A 78 -9.54 5.92 10.94
N GLN A 79 -10.56 6.30 10.17
CA GLN A 79 -10.82 5.72 8.86
C GLN A 79 -9.96 6.36 7.78
N VAL A 80 -9.41 5.52 6.91
CA VAL A 80 -8.57 5.90 5.78
C VAL A 80 -9.14 5.37 4.49
N ALA A 81 -9.19 6.25 3.49
CA ALA A 81 -9.30 5.90 2.09
C ALA A 81 -8.09 6.49 1.36
N ALA A 82 -7.47 5.72 0.47
CA ALA A 82 -6.44 6.22 -0.42
C ALA A 82 -6.59 5.63 -1.82
N TYR A 83 -6.19 6.43 -2.81
CA TYR A 83 -6.26 6.10 -4.22
C TYR A 83 -4.93 6.44 -4.86
N ALA A 84 -4.33 5.48 -5.55
CA ALA A 84 -3.12 5.70 -6.34
C ALA A 84 -3.37 5.33 -7.79
N CYS A 85 -2.86 6.13 -8.73
CA CYS A 85 -2.91 5.83 -10.16
C CYS A 85 -1.76 6.48 -10.95
N ASN A 86 -1.43 5.89 -12.10
CA ASN A 86 -0.47 6.46 -13.05
C ASN A 86 -1.15 7.33 -14.13
N GLY A 87 -2.47 7.49 -14.07
CA GLY A 87 -3.27 8.25 -15.02
C GLY A 87 -3.49 7.59 -16.38
N THR A 88 -3.07 6.34 -16.57
CA THR A 88 -3.15 5.64 -17.87
C THR A 88 -3.76 4.27 -17.73
N ASP A 89 -3.11 3.34 -17.02
CA ASP A 89 -3.49 1.93 -17.01
C ASP A 89 -3.16 1.19 -15.70
N ASP A 90 -2.79 1.90 -14.64
CA ASP A 90 -2.57 1.32 -13.33
C ASP A 90 -3.23 2.14 -12.22
N GLU A 91 -3.94 1.45 -11.33
CA GLU A 91 -4.57 2.03 -10.16
C GLU A 91 -4.69 1.05 -8.99
N ALA A 92 -4.87 1.59 -7.79
CA ALA A 92 -5.24 0.84 -6.60
C ALA A 92 -6.04 1.69 -5.61
N TRP A 93 -7.02 1.06 -4.96
CA TRP A 93 -7.76 1.61 -3.83
C TRP A 93 -7.35 0.91 -2.54
N PHE A 94 -7.12 1.70 -1.49
CA PHE A 94 -6.72 1.26 -0.16
C PHE A 94 -7.77 1.75 0.83
N PHE A 95 -8.38 0.81 1.55
CA PHE A 95 -9.36 1.11 2.60
C PHE A 95 -8.94 0.41 3.88
N GLY A 96 -8.99 1.15 4.98
CA GLY A 96 -8.59 0.64 6.28
C GLY A 96 -8.70 1.71 7.34
N ASN A 97 -7.95 1.51 8.41
CA ASN A 97 -7.86 2.46 9.50
C ASN A 97 -6.40 2.83 9.77
N GLN A 98 -6.17 4.04 10.27
CA GLN A 98 -4.91 4.44 10.88
C GLN A 98 -4.93 4.14 12.38
N ALA A 99 -3.76 3.83 12.93
CA ALA A 99 -3.55 3.70 14.37
C ALA A 99 -2.22 4.39 14.73
N ASP A 100 -2.24 5.23 15.76
CA ASP A 100 -1.07 5.97 16.22
C ASP A 100 -0.35 6.73 15.10
N GLY A 101 -1.12 7.36 14.19
CA GLY A 101 -0.56 8.10 13.07
C GLY A 101 0.01 7.23 11.95
N LYS A 102 -0.18 5.91 11.99
CA LYS A 102 0.35 4.95 11.02
C LYS A 102 -0.75 4.31 10.20
N ILE A 103 -0.44 4.04 8.93
CA ILE A 103 -1.28 3.37 7.95
C ILE A 103 -0.51 2.13 7.49
N ASP A 104 -1.16 0.96 7.57
CA ASP A 104 -0.70 -0.29 6.96
C ASP A 104 -1.91 -0.96 6.31
N ILE A 105 -2.04 -0.80 5.00
CA ILE A 105 -3.21 -1.24 4.24
C ILE A 105 -2.77 -2.06 3.03
N LYS A 106 -3.38 -3.24 2.87
CA LYS A 106 -3.32 -4.03 1.66
C LYS A 106 -4.61 -3.85 0.85
N SER A 107 -4.48 -3.45 -0.41
CA SER A 107 -5.61 -3.29 -1.32
C SER A 107 -6.23 -4.64 -1.71
N ARG A 108 -7.40 -4.57 -2.35
CA ARG A 108 -8.07 -5.73 -2.97
C ARG A 108 -7.17 -6.49 -3.95
N PHE A 109 -6.26 -5.78 -4.64
CA PHE A 109 -5.35 -6.37 -5.63
C PHE A 109 -3.94 -6.61 -5.08
N ARG A 110 -3.80 -6.69 -3.76
CA ARG A 110 -2.56 -7.01 -3.02
C ARG A 110 -1.43 -5.99 -3.15
N ASP A 111 -1.68 -4.83 -3.74
CA ASP A 111 -0.81 -3.66 -3.58
C ASP A 111 -0.82 -3.21 -2.11
N THR A 112 0.28 -2.63 -1.61
CA THR A 112 0.44 -2.28 -0.20
C THR A 112 0.76 -0.80 -0.01
N LEU A 113 0.19 -0.19 1.03
CA LEU A 113 0.45 1.17 1.48
C LEU A 113 0.90 1.14 2.93
N ASN A 114 2.13 1.56 3.18
CA ASN A 114 2.69 1.73 4.51
C ASN A 114 3.06 3.20 4.69
N ALA A 115 2.45 3.90 5.62
CA ALA A 115 2.70 5.33 5.80
C ALA A 115 2.57 5.78 7.25
N LYS A 116 3.10 6.97 7.54
CA LYS A 116 3.01 7.62 8.84
C LYS A 116 2.75 9.12 8.66
N PHE A 117 2.05 9.72 9.61
CA PHE A 117 1.94 11.17 9.73
C PHE A 117 3.14 11.71 10.50
N ASP A 118 3.83 12.69 9.95
CA ASP A 118 5.01 13.33 10.57
C ASP A 118 4.65 14.58 11.42
N GLY A 119 3.36 14.95 11.46
CA GLY A 119 2.86 16.19 12.05
C GLY A 119 2.43 17.25 11.05
N ALA A 120 2.78 17.10 9.78
CA ALA A 120 2.39 17.97 8.68
C ALA A 120 2.01 17.20 7.41
N ASN A 121 2.85 16.24 7.02
CA ASN A 121 2.75 15.42 5.82
C ASN A 121 2.51 13.96 6.16
N VAL A 122 2.15 13.19 5.14
CA VAL A 122 2.14 11.73 5.19
C VAL A 122 3.33 11.20 4.43
N GLU A 123 4.28 10.59 5.14
CA GLU A 123 5.45 9.93 4.55
C GLU A 123 5.19 8.43 4.44
N GLY A 124 5.56 7.81 3.32
CA GLY A 124 5.36 6.36 3.20
C GLY A 124 5.93 5.70 1.96
N ASP A 125 5.67 4.40 1.92
CA ASP A 125 5.99 3.48 0.85
C ASP A 125 4.69 2.92 0.25
N LEU A 126 4.53 3.12 -1.05
CA LEU A 126 3.51 2.51 -1.88
C LEU A 126 4.16 1.43 -2.73
N ASN A 127 3.70 0.18 -2.64
CA ASN A 127 4.10 -0.87 -3.57
C ASN A 127 2.92 -1.20 -4.49
N MET A 128 3.07 -0.85 -5.76
CA MET A 128 2.08 -1.09 -6.80
C MET A 128 2.67 -1.92 -7.92
N ASN A 129 2.01 -3.03 -8.25
CA ASN A 129 2.44 -3.92 -9.34
C ASN A 129 3.88 -4.45 -9.18
N GLY A 130 4.38 -4.55 -7.94
CA GLY A 130 5.76 -4.91 -7.65
C GLY A 130 6.78 -3.77 -7.83
N VAL A 131 6.33 -2.54 -8.02
CA VAL A 131 7.15 -1.32 -8.07
C VAL A 131 6.94 -0.54 -6.77
N ALA A 132 8.05 -0.21 -6.10
CA ALA A 132 8.03 0.60 -4.89
C ALA A 132 8.17 2.09 -5.22
N TYR A 133 7.34 2.90 -4.58
CA TYR A 133 7.33 4.35 -4.64
C TYR A 133 7.41 4.91 -3.22
N GLN A 134 8.43 5.71 -2.94
CA GLN A 134 8.50 6.51 -1.72
C GLN A 134 7.81 7.84 -1.96
N PHE A 135 7.11 8.35 -0.95
CA PHE A 135 6.39 9.61 -1.07
C PHE A 135 6.35 10.42 0.22
N THR A 136 6.16 11.73 0.01
CA THR A 136 5.79 12.68 1.05
C THR A 136 4.57 13.44 0.52
N ALA A 137 3.39 13.14 1.07
CA ALA A 137 2.14 13.74 0.65
C ALA A 137 1.82 14.96 1.51
N ALA A 138 1.73 16.11 0.84
CA ALA A 138 1.41 17.39 1.47
C ALA A 138 -0.09 17.49 1.73
N PRO A 139 -0.53 18.18 2.80
CA PRO A 139 -1.94 18.44 3.06
C PRO A 139 -2.52 19.35 1.97
N VAL A 140 -3.76 19.08 1.55
CA VAL A 140 -4.45 19.85 0.51
C VAL A 140 -5.84 20.30 0.96
N SER A 141 -6.29 21.43 0.40
CA SER A 141 -7.56 22.06 0.78
C SER A 141 -8.47 22.36 -0.41
N GLY A 142 -9.65 22.96 -0.16
CA GLY A 142 -10.60 23.31 -1.22
C GLY A 142 -11.11 22.10 -2.01
N GLU A 143 -11.03 22.15 -3.33
CA GLU A 143 -11.45 21.06 -4.22
C GLU A 143 -10.36 20.00 -4.47
N ALA A 144 -9.14 20.19 -3.95
CA ALA A 144 -8.10 19.19 -4.12
C ALA A 144 -8.39 17.94 -3.28
N GLY A 145 -8.25 16.76 -3.87
CA GLY A 145 -8.54 15.50 -3.22
C GLY A 145 -8.82 14.38 -4.20
N MET A 146 -9.28 13.26 -3.68
CA MET A 146 -9.69 12.13 -4.51
C MET A 146 -11.15 12.26 -4.91
N TYR A 147 -11.46 11.87 -6.14
CA TYR A 147 -12.82 11.86 -6.66
C TYR A 147 -13.13 10.53 -7.33
N THR A 148 -14.41 10.15 -7.34
CA THR A 148 -14.86 8.96 -8.07
C THR A 148 -16.23 9.18 -8.70
N ALA A 149 -16.52 8.46 -9.76
CA ALA A 149 -17.84 8.36 -10.37
C ALA A 149 -18.03 6.95 -10.90
N GLU A 150 -19.28 6.50 -10.97
CA GLU A 150 -19.64 5.20 -11.52
C GLU A 150 -20.81 5.34 -12.48
N LEU A 151 -20.76 4.60 -13.58
CA LEU A 151 -21.84 4.47 -14.56
C LEU A 151 -21.77 3.08 -15.19
N ASP A 152 -22.88 2.35 -15.17
CA ASP A 152 -23.03 1.03 -15.82
C ASP A 152 -21.91 0.02 -15.49
N GLY A 153 -21.51 -0.04 -14.21
CA GLY A 153 -20.46 -0.95 -13.72
C GLY A 153 -19.03 -0.54 -14.10
N ILE A 154 -18.86 0.65 -14.67
CA ILE A 154 -17.57 1.26 -14.95
C ILE A 154 -17.33 2.36 -13.91
N ARG A 155 -16.17 2.31 -13.25
CA ARG A 155 -15.75 3.35 -12.31
C ARG A 155 -14.69 4.22 -12.96
N ALA A 156 -14.75 5.53 -12.77
CA ALA A 156 -13.62 6.42 -12.99
C ALA A 156 -13.23 7.08 -11.68
N SER A 157 -11.92 7.17 -11.42
CA SER A 157 -11.37 7.73 -10.20
C SER A 157 -10.24 8.70 -10.53
N TRP A 158 -10.13 9.77 -9.76
CA TRP A 158 -9.17 10.85 -10.00
C TRP A 158 -8.50 11.30 -8.71
N VAL A 159 -7.27 11.79 -8.83
CA VAL A 159 -6.64 12.70 -7.88
C VAL A 159 -6.63 14.09 -8.49
N VAL A 160 -7.28 15.04 -7.83
CA VAL A 160 -7.37 16.46 -8.22
C VAL A 160 -6.42 17.27 -7.35
N ARG A 161 -5.50 18.01 -7.97
CA ARG A 161 -4.52 18.89 -7.28
C ARG A 161 -5.11 20.27 -6.99
N GLU A 162 -4.41 21.08 -6.20
CA GLU A 162 -4.84 22.43 -5.84
C GLU A 162 -4.92 23.39 -7.04
N ASP A 163 -4.12 23.16 -8.08
CA ASP A 163 -4.21 23.89 -9.35
C ASP A 163 -5.44 23.49 -10.21
N GLY A 164 -6.21 22.49 -9.77
CA GLY A 164 -7.37 21.95 -10.46
C GLY A 164 -7.05 20.93 -11.54
N SER A 165 -5.78 20.60 -11.78
CA SER A 165 -5.40 19.49 -12.65
C SER A 165 -5.86 18.17 -12.05
N ALA A 166 -6.30 17.25 -12.90
CA ALA A 166 -6.78 15.93 -12.50
C ALA A 166 -6.01 14.84 -13.24
N ILE A 167 -5.60 13.81 -12.50
CA ILE A 167 -5.07 12.57 -13.06
C ILE A 167 -5.95 11.42 -12.60
N GLY A 168 -6.31 10.50 -13.50
CA GLY A 168 -7.28 9.47 -13.16
C GLY A 168 -7.32 8.31 -14.13
N VAL A 169 -7.84 7.19 -13.64
CA VAL A 169 -8.00 5.94 -14.38
C VAL A 169 -9.46 5.51 -14.29
N GLN A 170 -9.96 5.00 -15.41
CA GLN A 170 -11.22 4.33 -15.53
C GLN A 170 -10.99 2.82 -15.43
N PHE A 171 -11.67 2.19 -14.48
CA PHE A 171 -11.73 0.77 -14.26
C PHE A 171 -13.04 0.20 -14.77
N GLY A 172 -12.93 -0.63 -15.82
CA GLY A 172 -13.99 -1.53 -16.21
C GLY A 172 -13.98 -2.81 -15.37
N THR A 173 -14.98 -3.67 -15.56
CA THR A 173 -14.98 -4.96 -14.89
C THR A 173 -13.76 -5.78 -15.29
N SER A 174 -13.12 -6.40 -14.31
CA SER A 174 -11.97 -7.26 -14.56
C SER A 174 -12.40 -8.47 -15.41
N SER A 175 -11.71 -8.73 -16.51
CA SER A 175 -11.81 -9.99 -17.25
C SER A 175 -11.02 -11.09 -16.54
N VAL A 176 -11.21 -11.23 -15.22
CA VAL A 176 -10.73 -12.43 -14.56
C VAL A 176 -11.65 -13.54 -15.09
N GLY A 177 -11.13 -14.34 -16.02
CA GLY A 177 -11.85 -15.49 -16.59
C GLY A 177 -12.14 -16.54 -15.51
N ASP A 178 -12.34 -17.80 -15.93
CA ASP A 178 -12.84 -18.94 -15.15
C ASP A 178 -12.13 -19.32 -13.81
N ILE A 179 -11.26 -18.48 -13.25
CA ILE A 179 -10.63 -18.69 -11.94
C ILE A 179 -11.61 -18.42 -10.80
N THR A 180 -11.77 -19.41 -9.95
CA THR A 180 -12.61 -19.35 -8.75
C THR A 180 -11.93 -18.59 -7.62
N GLN A 181 -12.71 -18.08 -6.67
CA GLN A 181 -12.18 -17.42 -5.47
C GLN A 181 -11.22 -18.33 -4.66
N ALA A 182 -11.48 -19.63 -4.65
CA ALA A 182 -10.62 -20.60 -3.96
C ALA A 182 -9.24 -20.70 -4.63
N GLU A 183 -9.20 -20.69 -5.97
CA GLU A 183 -7.95 -20.68 -6.72
C GLU A 183 -7.18 -19.37 -6.53
N ILE A 184 -7.87 -18.23 -6.55
CA ILE A 184 -7.26 -16.91 -6.28
C ILE A 184 -6.55 -16.91 -4.93
N GLN A 185 -7.13 -17.53 -3.90
CA GLN A 185 -6.54 -17.58 -2.55
C GLN A 185 -5.25 -18.42 -2.48
N GLN A 186 -5.07 -19.38 -3.39
CA GLN A 186 -3.88 -20.23 -3.46
C GLN A 186 -2.73 -19.58 -4.25
N LEU A 187 -3.00 -18.54 -5.03
CA LEU A 187 -1.98 -17.85 -5.81
C LEU A 187 -0.98 -17.13 -4.88
N ASN A 188 0.31 -17.31 -5.14
CA ASN A 188 1.32 -16.42 -4.56
C ASN A 188 1.21 -14.99 -5.15
N ASP A 189 1.94 -14.02 -4.60
CA ASP A 189 1.83 -12.62 -5.05
C ASP A 189 2.16 -12.43 -6.53
N ALA A 190 3.15 -13.16 -7.06
CA ALA A 190 3.53 -13.04 -8.47
C ALA A 190 2.46 -13.61 -9.41
N GLN A 191 1.89 -14.77 -9.06
CA GLN A 191 0.80 -15.39 -9.81
C GLN A 191 -0.47 -14.54 -9.74
N PHE A 192 -0.85 -14.07 -8.56
CA PHE A 192 -2.01 -13.19 -8.41
C PHE A 192 -1.87 -11.93 -9.27
N ARG A 193 -0.67 -11.35 -9.28
CA ARG A 193 -0.39 -10.16 -10.09
C ARG A 193 -0.57 -10.45 -11.58
N ALA A 194 -0.01 -11.55 -12.07
CA ALA A 194 -0.11 -11.93 -13.48
C ALA A 194 -1.54 -12.32 -13.91
N GLU A 195 -2.24 -13.08 -13.06
CA GLU A 195 -3.52 -13.70 -13.42
C GLU A 195 -4.76 -12.87 -13.07
N VAL A 196 -4.65 -11.95 -12.10
CA VAL A 196 -5.80 -11.19 -11.58
C VAL A 196 -5.57 -9.69 -11.76
N ARG A 197 -4.50 -9.15 -11.15
CA ARG A 197 -4.26 -7.69 -11.13
C ARG A 197 -3.99 -7.13 -12.53
N ASN A 198 -3.16 -7.79 -13.32
CA ASN A 198 -2.73 -7.28 -14.62
C ASN A 198 -3.69 -7.65 -15.76
N LYS A 199 -4.76 -8.40 -15.46
CA LYS A 199 -5.89 -8.66 -16.39
C LYS A 199 -7.06 -7.68 -16.20
N ARG A 200 -6.89 -6.66 -15.36
CA ARG A 200 -7.88 -5.59 -15.18
C ARG A 200 -7.98 -4.76 -16.46
N GLN A 201 -9.20 -4.34 -16.80
CA GLN A 201 -9.44 -3.42 -17.89
C GLN A 201 -9.34 -2.00 -17.36
N LEU A 202 -8.17 -1.38 -17.59
CA LEU A 202 -7.86 -0.03 -17.15
C LEU A 202 -7.57 0.85 -18.36
N GLN A 203 -8.05 2.08 -18.33
CA GLN A 203 -7.72 3.11 -19.30
C GLN A 203 -7.74 4.48 -18.65
N GLN A 204 -7.16 5.48 -19.31
CA GLN A 204 -7.19 6.84 -18.80
C GLN A 204 -8.64 7.32 -18.62
N ALA A 205 -8.95 7.88 -17.45
CA ALA A 205 -10.23 8.50 -17.23
C ALA A 205 -10.33 9.81 -18.03
N GLN A 206 -11.54 10.13 -18.52
CA GLN A 206 -11.79 11.44 -19.10
C GLN A 206 -11.51 12.56 -18.09
N GLN A 207 -10.97 13.66 -18.60
CA GLN A 207 -10.57 14.79 -17.76
C GLN A 207 -11.79 15.42 -17.07
N ILE A 208 -11.58 15.89 -15.85
CA ILE A 208 -12.59 16.65 -15.12
C ILE A 208 -12.67 18.06 -15.71
N THR A 209 -13.89 18.51 -15.95
CA THR A 209 -14.20 19.87 -16.38
C THR A 209 -15.03 20.56 -15.31
N ARG A 210 -14.79 21.86 -15.12
CA ARG A 210 -15.61 22.73 -14.26
C ARG A 210 -16.70 23.38 -15.11
N LEU A 211 -17.94 23.13 -14.75
CA LEU A 211 -19.10 23.79 -15.36
C LEU A 211 -19.23 25.22 -14.85
N SER A 212 -19.97 26.06 -15.57
CA SER A 212 -20.19 27.48 -15.19
C SER A 212 -20.86 27.66 -13.83
N ASN A 213 -21.55 26.64 -13.33
CA ASN A 213 -22.18 26.61 -12.01
C ASN A 213 -21.23 26.11 -10.89
N GLY A 214 -19.94 25.93 -11.18
CA GLY A 214 -18.93 25.44 -10.25
C GLY A 214 -18.93 23.92 -10.04
N LYS A 215 -19.85 23.17 -10.65
CA LYS A 215 -19.86 21.71 -10.52
C LYS A 215 -18.78 21.07 -11.39
N MET A 216 -18.21 19.98 -10.88
CA MET A 216 -17.36 19.09 -11.66
C MET A 216 -18.18 18.18 -12.56
N SER A 217 -17.72 17.96 -13.78
CA SER A 217 -18.27 17.00 -14.72
C SER A 217 -17.14 16.26 -15.44
N SER A 218 -17.33 14.97 -15.67
CA SER A 218 -16.49 14.15 -16.54
C SER A 218 -17.39 13.23 -17.38
N LYS A 219 -16.79 12.32 -18.15
CA LYS A 219 -17.51 11.35 -18.97
C LYS A 219 -17.05 9.93 -18.67
N ILE A 220 -18.00 9.00 -18.61
CA ILE A 220 -17.76 7.56 -18.68
C ILE A 220 -18.45 7.08 -19.94
N ASN A 221 -17.68 6.47 -20.85
CA ASN A 221 -18.18 6.01 -22.16
C ASN A 221 -18.99 7.07 -22.94
N GLY A 222 -18.59 8.33 -22.84
CA GLY A 222 -19.22 9.48 -23.52
C GLY A 222 -20.40 10.11 -22.78
N GLN A 223 -20.96 9.44 -21.77
CA GLN A 223 -22.05 9.95 -20.94
C GLN A 223 -21.53 10.75 -19.76
N ASP A 224 -22.19 11.87 -19.46
CA ASP A 224 -21.76 12.77 -18.40
C ASP A 224 -21.97 12.15 -17.02
N VAL A 225 -20.95 12.28 -16.17
CA VAL A 225 -20.98 11.89 -14.77
C VAL A 225 -20.55 13.07 -13.90
N THR A 226 -21.01 13.08 -12.65
CA THR A 226 -20.59 14.06 -11.64
C THR A 226 -19.63 13.38 -10.67
N PRO A 227 -18.32 13.71 -10.70
CA PRO A 227 -17.36 13.18 -9.73
C PRO A 227 -17.74 13.59 -8.30
N THR A 228 -17.68 12.64 -7.37
CA THR A 228 -17.94 12.86 -5.94
C THR A 228 -16.63 12.86 -5.17
N LEU A 229 -16.47 13.81 -4.25
CA LEU A 229 -15.29 13.90 -3.39
C LEU A 229 -15.26 12.72 -2.41
N VAL A 230 -14.08 12.14 -2.25
CA VAL A 230 -13.80 10.99 -1.38
C VAL A 230 -13.20 11.47 -0.06
N ASN A 231 -13.79 11.02 1.03
CA ASN A 231 -13.33 11.24 2.40
C ASN A 231 -12.76 9.93 3.01
N GLY A 232 -12.25 9.96 4.24
CA GLY A 232 -11.62 8.78 4.86
C GLY A 232 -12.58 7.63 5.15
N SER A 233 -13.87 7.96 5.34
CA SER A 233 -14.94 6.99 5.56
C SER A 233 -15.46 6.32 4.26
N PHE A 234 -15.08 6.82 3.08
CA PHE A 234 -15.53 6.30 1.80
C PHE A 234 -15.12 4.84 1.57
N ARG A 235 -16.02 4.04 1.00
CA ARG A 235 -15.77 2.66 0.57
C ARG A 235 -16.41 2.43 -0.79
N LEU A 236 -15.79 1.59 -1.60
CA LEU A 236 -16.40 1.10 -2.84
C LEU A 236 -17.47 0.05 -2.52
N GLY A 237 -18.58 0.10 -3.26
CA GLY A 237 -19.64 -0.91 -3.23
C GLY A 237 -19.25 -2.21 -3.95
#